data_AF-A0A9P7ZMC4-F1
#
_entry.id   AF-A0A9P7ZMC4-F1
#
_cell.length_a   1.000
_cell.length_b   1.000
_cell.length_c   1.000
_cell.angle_alpha   90.00
_cell.angle_beta   90.00
_cell.angle_gamma   90.00
#
_symmetry.space_group_name_H-M   'P 1'
#
loop_
_entity.id
_entity.type
_entity.pdbx_description
1 polymer ?
#
loop_
_entity_poly.entity_id
_entity_poly.type
_entity_poly.pdbx_seq_one_letter_code
_entity_poly.pdbx_strand_id
1 'polypeptide(L)'
;MYRFLNKMSGNSQHLPALLLLLAVAIPGPTVAISGVQSVGVQACVKHHVGNEQETQRTLTTNDDGAIIDAVSANINDRTLHELYLWPFANAVQSDVSSIMCSYNRVNGKYTCANPETLGMLRDELAFPGYIVSDWYSTHSTIASANAGLDVEMPGNFSAVAGEAYFGDMLLEAVSNQSASVERLDEMVERVTRPYYLLGQDGGFPTLDPANAAAFVVYQYGHSSELLSYYPLLNARDVRGEHAKLTRELGSAATVLLKNENDTLPLKAPINVGIFGNGAPYPTIGSAFLDYGDHPEGFEMGTVDIGGGSGTVRHTNLVAPLEAIRRQTESYGGRVQVLLDNTEIIKGTFRTIYPVPDVCLVFLKAYATEGQDRQNLDLEWEATTCHLQPPTP
;
A
#
# COMPACT_ATOMS: atom_id res chain seq x y z
N MET A 1 -3.31 11.96 -26.51
CA MET A 1 -2.75 10.58 -26.58
C MET A 1 -2.39 10.19 -25.15
N TYR A 2 -3.36 9.72 -24.38
CA TYR A 2 -3.18 9.43 -22.96
C TYR A 2 -2.54 8.03 -22.85
N ARG A 3 -1.24 7.99 -22.53
CA ARG A 3 -0.53 6.72 -22.28
C ARG A 3 -0.95 6.19 -20.92
N PHE A 4 -1.36 4.92 -20.89
CA PHE A 4 -1.71 4.19 -19.69
C PHE A 4 -0.52 4.17 -18.73
N LEU A 5 -0.76 4.53 -17.46
CA LEU A 5 0.12 4.18 -16.33
C LEU A 5 0.24 2.65 -16.24
N ASN A 6 1.35 2.16 -15.69
CA ASN A 6 1.67 0.74 -15.65
C ASN A 6 0.62 -0.05 -14.86
N LYS A 7 -0.28 -0.77 -15.56
CA LYS A 7 -1.31 -1.65 -14.95
C LYS A 7 -0.72 -2.83 -14.15
N MET A 8 0.58 -3.04 -14.27
CA MET A 8 1.32 -4.14 -13.66
C MET A 8 2.03 -3.74 -12.36
N SER A 9 2.00 -2.45 -12.01
CA SER A 9 2.71 -1.95 -10.84
C SER A 9 2.24 -2.66 -9.58
N GLY A 10 3.20 -3.23 -8.83
CA GLY A 10 2.95 -4.04 -7.63
C GLY A 10 2.18 -3.29 -6.54
N ASN A 11 2.41 -1.98 -6.44
CA ASN A 11 1.77 -1.11 -5.43
C ASN A 11 0.51 -0.40 -5.90
N SER A 12 0.05 -0.64 -7.13
CA SER A 12 -1.13 0.05 -7.68
C SER A 12 -2.42 -0.20 -6.88
N GLN A 13 -2.46 -1.26 -6.06
CA GLN A 13 -3.58 -1.57 -5.15
C GLN A 13 -3.70 -0.63 -3.95
N HIS A 14 -2.66 0.16 -3.63
CA HIS A 14 -2.66 1.12 -2.53
C HIS A 14 -3.26 2.49 -2.90
N LEU A 15 -3.69 2.67 -4.17
CA LEU A 15 -4.21 3.94 -4.69
C LEU A 15 -5.71 3.84 -5.02
N PRO A 16 -6.49 4.91 -4.80
CA PRO A 16 -7.86 5.00 -5.30
C PRO A 16 -7.85 5.19 -6.84
N ALA A 17 -7.75 4.07 -7.57
CA ALA A 17 -7.94 3.88 -9.01
C ALA A 17 -6.93 4.51 -9.99
N LEU A 18 -6.62 3.73 -11.04
CA LEU A 18 -5.68 4.01 -12.14
C LEU A 18 -6.27 4.88 -13.27
N LEU A 19 -7.32 5.67 -13.01
CA LEU A 19 -7.97 6.50 -14.03
C LEU A 19 -8.01 7.97 -13.61
N LEU A 20 -7.26 8.77 -14.35
CA LEU A 20 -6.95 10.18 -14.10
C LEU A 20 -8.14 11.11 -13.86
N LEU A 21 -9.26 10.88 -14.51
CA LEU A 21 -10.46 11.71 -14.32
C LEU A 21 -11.13 11.46 -12.97
N LEU A 22 -10.93 10.28 -12.37
CA LEU A 22 -11.43 9.97 -11.03
C LEU A 22 -10.47 10.49 -9.95
N ALA A 23 -9.14 10.45 -10.11
CA ALA A 23 -8.25 11.12 -9.15
C ALA A 23 -8.41 12.66 -9.17
N VAL A 24 -8.83 13.24 -10.30
CA VAL A 24 -9.12 14.68 -10.48
C VAL A 24 -10.53 15.07 -10.01
N ALA A 25 -11.52 14.16 -10.06
CA ALA A 25 -12.92 14.43 -9.68
C ALA A 25 -13.35 13.83 -8.33
N ILE A 26 -12.62 12.85 -7.81
CA ILE A 26 -12.82 12.35 -6.45
C ILE A 26 -12.07 13.32 -5.52
N PRO A 27 -12.72 13.82 -4.46
CA PRO A 27 -12.05 14.43 -3.31
C PRO A 27 -11.04 13.50 -2.60
N GLY A 28 -10.59 12.40 -3.19
CA GLY A 28 -10.06 11.20 -2.53
C GLY A 28 -8.88 11.49 -1.62
N PRO A 29 -7.81 12.12 -2.13
CA PRO A 29 -6.70 12.57 -1.28
C PRO A 29 -7.20 13.58 -0.23
N THR A 30 -8.00 14.58 -0.65
CA THR A 30 -8.50 15.65 0.22
C THR A 30 -9.31 15.17 1.42
N VAL A 31 -10.26 14.24 1.21
CA VAL A 31 -11.12 13.69 2.27
C VAL A 31 -10.38 12.67 3.11
N ALA A 32 -9.44 11.91 2.55
CA ALA A 32 -8.58 11.02 3.32
C ALA A 32 -7.65 11.82 4.25
N ILE A 33 -7.00 12.86 3.73
CA ILE A 33 -6.16 13.79 4.50
C ILE A 33 -6.99 14.44 5.60
N SER A 34 -8.14 15.04 5.25
CA SER A 34 -9.03 15.68 6.21
C SER A 34 -9.52 14.70 7.27
N GLY A 35 -9.86 13.47 6.88
CA GLY A 35 -10.30 12.41 7.79
C GLY A 35 -9.22 12.03 8.80
N VAL A 36 -8.00 11.76 8.33
CA VAL A 36 -6.85 11.42 9.20
C VAL A 36 -6.49 12.58 10.13
N GLN A 37 -6.41 13.80 9.59
CA GLN A 37 -6.01 14.98 10.37
C GLN A 37 -7.11 15.48 11.32
N SER A 38 -8.39 15.15 11.08
CA SER A 38 -9.49 15.53 11.97
C SER A 38 -9.38 14.92 13.38
N VAL A 39 -8.63 13.83 13.53
CA VAL A 39 -8.35 13.18 14.82
C VAL A 39 -6.95 13.52 15.36
N GLY A 40 -6.31 14.54 14.80
CA GLY A 40 -5.00 15.04 15.20
C GLY A 40 -3.81 14.22 14.68
N VAL A 41 -4.02 13.20 13.85
CA VAL A 41 -2.95 12.40 13.24
C VAL A 41 -2.43 13.12 11.98
N GLN A 42 -1.12 13.25 11.85
CA GLN A 42 -0.52 13.87 10.67
C GLN A 42 -0.62 12.94 9.45
N ALA A 43 -1.22 13.39 8.36
CA ALA A 43 -1.25 12.64 7.11
C ALA A 43 0.08 12.82 6.35
N CYS A 44 0.53 11.75 5.69
CA CYS A 44 1.68 11.74 4.79
C CYS A 44 1.25 11.26 3.40
N VAL A 45 1.27 12.15 2.41
CA VAL A 45 0.94 11.80 1.03
C VAL A 45 2.19 11.31 0.31
N LYS A 46 2.07 10.18 -0.40
CA LYS A 46 3.21 9.47 -1.00
C LYS A 46 2.85 8.84 -2.35
N HIS A 47 3.79 8.60 -3.26
CA HIS A 47 5.23 8.95 -3.19
C HIS A 47 5.54 10.00 -4.27
N HIS A 48 6.15 11.12 -3.88
CA HIS A 48 6.48 12.26 -4.74
C HIS A 48 7.87 12.08 -5.38
N VAL A 49 8.02 11.84 -6.68
CA VAL A 49 7.00 11.73 -7.74
C VAL A 49 7.50 10.84 -8.87
N GLY A 50 6.59 10.33 -9.69
CA GLY A 50 6.93 9.48 -10.84
C GLY A 50 7.32 8.05 -10.45
N ASN A 51 6.89 7.60 -9.26
CA ASN A 51 7.13 6.25 -8.76
C ASN A 51 6.12 5.25 -9.35
N GLU A 52 6.27 4.95 -10.64
CA GLU A 52 5.24 4.25 -11.44
C GLU A 52 5.57 2.76 -11.72
N GLN A 53 6.64 2.22 -11.12
CA GLN A 53 7.02 0.81 -11.19
C GLN A 53 7.87 0.40 -9.98
N GLU A 54 7.75 -0.86 -9.56
CA GLU A 54 8.56 -1.41 -8.47
C GLU A 54 9.93 -1.92 -8.95
N THR A 55 10.00 -2.42 -10.17
CA THR A 55 11.24 -2.94 -10.75
C THR A 55 12.30 -1.85 -10.80
N GLN A 56 13.46 -2.11 -10.17
CA GLN A 56 14.57 -1.16 -10.06
C GLN A 56 14.16 0.16 -9.38
N ARG A 57 13.19 0.14 -8.44
CA ARG A 57 12.78 1.34 -7.71
C ARG A 57 13.91 1.93 -6.86
N THR A 58 14.75 1.07 -6.26
CA THR A 58 15.95 1.46 -5.50
C THR A 58 17.21 1.19 -6.31
N LEU A 59 18.36 1.68 -5.81
CA LEU A 59 19.66 1.21 -6.28
C LEU A 59 19.81 -0.30 -5.99
N THR A 60 20.52 -1.00 -6.86
CA THR A 60 20.85 -2.42 -6.70
C THR A 60 22.32 -2.65 -7.02
N THR A 61 22.86 -3.78 -6.59
CA THR A 61 24.24 -4.19 -6.88
C THR A 61 24.21 -5.50 -7.66
N ASN A 62 24.84 -5.52 -8.82
CA ASN A 62 24.98 -6.73 -9.64
C ASN A 62 25.98 -7.72 -9.01
N ASP A 63 25.99 -8.95 -9.50
CA ASP A 63 26.91 -10.02 -9.06
C ASP A 63 28.41 -9.64 -9.20
N ASP A 64 28.74 -8.74 -10.13
CA ASP A 64 30.10 -8.22 -10.37
C ASP A 64 30.46 -7.03 -9.47
N GLY A 65 29.57 -6.62 -8.57
CA GLY A 65 29.73 -5.48 -7.68
C GLY A 65 29.38 -4.13 -8.32
N ALA A 66 28.92 -4.11 -9.57
CA ALA A 66 28.50 -2.86 -10.21
C ALA A 66 27.21 -2.34 -9.55
N ILE A 67 27.23 -1.08 -9.11
CA ILE A 67 26.06 -0.39 -8.58
C ILE A 67 25.22 0.13 -9.74
N ILE A 68 23.95 -0.26 -9.77
CA ILE A 68 22.94 0.23 -10.70
C ILE A 68 22.04 1.19 -9.94
N ASP A 69 22.02 2.44 -10.38
CA ASP A 69 21.10 3.44 -9.84
C ASP A 69 19.63 3.01 -10.01
N ALA A 70 18.77 3.54 -9.14
CA ALA A 70 17.32 3.45 -9.31
C ALA A 70 16.84 3.89 -10.70
N VAL A 71 15.70 3.39 -11.15
CA VAL A 71 15.08 3.80 -12.42
C VAL A 71 14.85 5.32 -12.46
N SER A 72 15.08 5.94 -13.62
CA SER A 72 14.79 7.35 -13.85
C SER A 72 13.51 7.53 -14.65
N ALA A 73 12.47 8.06 -14.01
CA ALA A 73 11.27 8.51 -14.66
C ALA A 73 11.57 9.83 -15.39
N ASN A 74 11.71 9.76 -16.72
CA ASN A 74 12.01 10.93 -17.53
C ASN A 74 10.71 11.59 -18.00
N ILE A 75 10.32 12.65 -17.31
CA ILE A 75 9.00 13.28 -17.42
C ILE A 75 9.21 14.73 -17.87
N ASN A 76 8.54 15.12 -18.96
CA ASN A 76 8.56 16.52 -19.39
C ASN A 76 7.69 17.39 -18.47
N ASP A 77 8.00 18.68 -18.42
CA ASP A 77 7.37 19.67 -17.55
C ASP A 77 5.83 19.65 -17.61
N ARG A 78 5.27 19.71 -18.81
CA ARG A 78 3.81 19.70 -19.00
C ARG A 78 3.16 18.43 -18.43
N THR A 79 3.73 17.27 -18.71
CA THR A 79 3.23 16.00 -18.16
C THR A 79 3.37 16.00 -16.65
N LEU A 80 4.48 16.51 -16.09
CA LEU A 80 4.68 16.56 -14.64
C LEU A 80 3.56 17.38 -13.97
N HIS A 81 3.24 18.57 -14.49
CA HIS A 81 2.22 19.45 -13.93
C HIS A 81 0.78 18.98 -14.19
N GLU A 82 0.46 18.59 -15.43
CA GLU A 82 -0.90 18.20 -15.81
C GLU A 82 -1.29 16.79 -15.32
N LEU A 83 -0.31 15.96 -14.93
CA LEU A 83 -0.53 14.55 -14.58
C LEU A 83 -0.13 14.24 -13.14
N TYR A 84 1.16 14.34 -12.83
CA TYR A 84 1.72 13.73 -11.62
C TYR A 84 1.69 14.67 -10.42
N LEU A 85 1.83 15.98 -10.63
CA LEU A 85 1.82 16.99 -9.56
C LEU A 85 0.40 17.33 -9.10
N TRP A 86 -0.59 17.20 -9.97
CA TRP A 86 -1.99 17.54 -9.68
C TRP A 86 -2.54 16.93 -8.37
N PRO A 87 -2.41 15.61 -8.09
CA PRO A 87 -2.88 15.06 -6.82
C PRO A 87 -2.12 15.62 -5.60
N PHE A 88 -0.85 16.01 -5.73
CA PHE A 88 -0.10 16.67 -4.66
C PHE A 88 -0.56 18.11 -4.46
N ALA A 89 -0.91 18.84 -5.53
CA ALA A 89 -1.53 20.16 -5.41
C ALA A 89 -2.85 20.10 -4.61
N ASN A 90 -3.70 19.10 -4.90
CA ASN A 90 -4.91 18.85 -4.10
C ASN A 90 -4.58 18.51 -2.64
N ALA A 91 -3.53 17.72 -2.40
CA ALA A 91 -3.10 17.39 -1.04
C ALA A 91 -2.63 18.63 -0.26
N VAL A 92 -1.83 19.49 -0.88
CA VAL A 92 -1.37 20.75 -0.28
C VAL A 92 -2.55 21.68 0.01
N GLN A 93 -3.51 21.79 -0.92
CA GLN A 93 -4.74 22.56 -0.71
C GLN A 93 -5.61 22.00 0.44
N SER A 94 -5.40 20.73 0.82
CA SER A 94 -6.09 20.06 1.92
C SER A 94 -5.31 20.08 3.23
N ASP A 95 -4.32 20.97 3.33
CA ASP A 95 -3.46 21.16 4.51
C ASP A 95 -2.73 19.88 4.95
N VAL A 96 -2.27 19.04 4.01
CA VAL A 96 -1.49 17.84 4.33
C VAL A 96 -0.27 18.18 5.19
N SER A 97 0.01 17.36 6.21
CA SER A 97 1.12 17.61 7.15
C SER A 97 2.48 17.28 6.54
N SER A 98 2.58 16.20 5.78
CA SER A 98 3.82 15.75 5.15
C SER A 98 3.65 15.16 3.76
N ILE A 99 4.72 15.21 2.98
CA ILE A 99 4.82 14.54 1.67
C ILE A 99 6.08 13.69 1.67
N MET A 100 5.96 12.43 1.24
CA MET A 100 7.09 11.51 1.13
C MET A 100 7.70 11.57 -0.27
N CYS A 101 9.00 11.85 -0.39
CA CYS A 101 9.71 11.71 -1.67
C CYS A 101 9.98 10.24 -1.99
N SER A 102 10.00 9.89 -3.28
CA SER A 102 10.03 8.51 -3.77
C SER A 102 11.43 7.94 -4.01
N TYR A 103 11.54 6.61 -4.08
CA TYR A 103 12.79 5.91 -4.38
C TYR A 103 13.44 6.27 -5.72
N ASN A 104 12.61 6.43 -6.75
CA ASN A 104 13.09 6.59 -8.13
C ASN A 104 13.85 7.92 -8.34
N ARG A 105 14.49 8.02 -9.49
CA ARG A 105 15.00 9.29 -10.01
C ARG A 105 13.95 9.93 -10.91
N VAL A 106 13.97 11.25 -11.03
CA VAL A 106 13.24 12.01 -12.06
C VAL A 106 14.24 12.82 -12.85
N ASN A 107 14.24 12.65 -14.17
CA ASN A 107 15.18 13.33 -15.09
C ASN A 107 16.65 13.23 -14.63
N GLY A 108 17.04 12.05 -14.12
CA GLY A 108 18.42 11.73 -13.70
C GLY A 108 18.79 12.05 -12.26
N LYS A 109 17.91 12.67 -11.45
CA LYS A 109 18.17 13.03 -10.05
C LYS A 109 17.24 12.27 -9.10
N TYR A 110 17.76 11.72 -8.01
CA TYR A 110 16.95 11.07 -6.96
C TYR A 110 15.94 12.06 -6.39
N THR A 111 14.66 11.68 -6.25
CA THR A 111 13.62 12.66 -5.91
C THR A 111 13.84 13.32 -4.55
N CYS A 112 14.35 12.58 -3.56
CA CYS A 112 14.71 13.10 -2.23
C CYS A 112 15.92 14.05 -2.23
N ALA A 113 16.62 14.21 -3.35
CA ALA A 113 17.70 15.18 -3.56
C ALA A 113 17.52 15.98 -4.87
N ASN A 114 16.29 16.06 -5.38
CA ASN A 114 16.00 16.73 -6.65
C ASN A 114 15.39 18.13 -6.39
N PRO A 115 16.16 19.22 -6.54
CA PRO A 115 15.69 20.57 -6.25
C PRO A 115 14.54 21.02 -7.16
N GLU A 116 14.40 20.43 -8.37
CA GLU A 116 13.30 20.77 -9.27
C GLU A 116 11.97 20.22 -8.73
N THR A 117 11.92 18.92 -8.41
CA THR A 117 10.68 18.29 -7.95
C THR A 117 10.32 18.69 -6.52
N LEU A 118 11.30 18.90 -5.63
CA LEU A 118 11.02 19.39 -4.28
C LEU A 118 10.71 20.90 -4.27
N GLY A 119 11.32 21.67 -5.18
CA GLY A 119 11.00 23.08 -5.42
C GLY A 119 9.57 23.28 -5.91
N MET A 120 9.02 22.39 -6.75
CA MET A 120 7.59 22.44 -7.13
C MET A 120 6.67 22.36 -5.90
N LEU A 121 6.97 21.50 -4.92
CA LEU A 121 6.19 21.46 -3.69
C LEU A 121 6.35 22.75 -2.88
N ARG A 122 7.59 23.18 -2.67
CA ARG A 122 7.94 24.26 -1.74
C ARG A 122 7.62 25.66 -2.27
N ASP A 123 7.97 25.92 -3.52
CA ASP A 123 7.96 27.25 -4.12
C ASP A 123 6.70 27.49 -4.96
N GLU A 124 6.29 26.50 -5.77
CA GLU A 124 5.12 26.64 -6.65
C GLU A 124 3.81 26.34 -5.92
N LEU A 125 3.73 25.20 -5.24
CA LEU A 125 2.54 24.82 -4.45
C LEU A 125 2.51 25.46 -3.07
N ALA A 126 3.59 26.16 -2.66
CA ALA A 126 3.73 26.79 -1.35
C ALA A 126 3.47 25.83 -0.17
N PHE A 127 3.88 24.56 -0.31
CA PHE A 127 3.64 23.51 0.67
C PHE A 127 4.22 23.88 2.04
N PRO A 128 3.39 24.02 3.10
CA PRO A 128 3.85 24.48 4.40
C PRO A 128 4.33 23.35 5.32
N GLY A 129 4.06 22.09 4.99
CA GLY A 129 4.49 20.93 5.79
C GLY A 129 5.96 20.58 5.60
N TYR A 130 6.32 19.34 5.95
CA TYR A 130 7.66 18.80 5.81
C TYR A 130 7.75 17.69 4.76
N ILE A 131 8.91 17.58 4.13
CA ILE A 131 9.21 16.51 3.18
C ILE A 131 10.02 15.42 3.90
N VAL A 132 9.50 14.20 3.88
CA VAL A 132 10.15 13.02 4.47
C VAL A 132 10.67 12.08 3.39
N SER A 133 11.80 11.43 3.61
CA SER A 133 12.27 10.40 2.67
C SER A 133 11.42 9.14 2.77
N ASP A 134 11.25 8.44 1.65
CA ASP A 134 11.02 7.00 1.74
C ASP A 134 12.23 6.33 2.42
N TRP A 135 12.05 5.12 2.92
CA TRP A 135 13.00 4.46 3.79
C TRP A 135 14.27 4.15 3.01
N TYR A 136 15.40 4.75 3.36
CA TYR A 136 16.68 4.61 2.62
C TYR A 136 16.73 5.32 1.25
N SER A 137 15.77 6.20 0.96
CA SER A 137 15.77 6.99 -0.29
C SER A 137 16.64 8.26 -0.23
N THR A 138 17.27 8.51 0.91
CA THR A 138 18.27 9.58 1.05
C THR A 138 19.63 9.05 0.62
N HIS A 139 20.36 9.81 -0.20
CA HIS A 139 21.66 9.38 -0.76
C HIS A 139 22.78 10.40 -0.56
N SER A 140 22.51 11.47 0.20
CA SER A 140 23.51 12.49 0.54
C SER A 140 23.03 13.33 1.72
N THR A 141 23.97 13.92 2.46
CA THR A 141 23.68 14.91 3.49
C THR A 141 23.34 16.26 2.85
N ILE A 142 24.35 16.92 2.25
CA ILE A 142 24.26 18.32 1.81
C ILE A 142 23.30 18.47 0.62
N ALA A 143 23.36 17.58 -0.38
CA ALA A 143 22.54 17.73 -1.57
C ALA A 143 21.04 17.53 -1.25
N SER A 144 20.70 16.53 -0.45
CA SER A 144 19.31 16.28 -0.02
C SER A 144 18.78 17.41 0.87
N ALA A 145 19.59 17.85 1.85
CA ALA A 145 19.25 18.98 2.72
C ALA A 145 18.95 20.25 1.90
N ASN A 146 19.86 20.64 1.01
CA ASN A 146 19.71 21.84 0.20
C ASN A 146 18.65 21.74 -0.90
N ALA A 147 18.32 20.53 -1.35
CA ALA A 147 17.22 20.30 -2.29
C ALA A 147 15.83 20.47 -1.64
N GLY A 148 15.73 20.42 -0.31
CA GLY A 148 14.48 20.65 0.42
C GLY A 148 13.95 19.46 1.22
N LEU A 149 14.71 18.37 1.36
CA LEU A 149 14.36 17.25 2.25
C LEU A 149 14.44 17.71 3.72
N ASP A 150 13.41 17.41 4.51
CA ASP A 150 13.32 17.86 5.90
C ASP A 150 13.59 16.74 6.91
N VAL A 151 13.16 15.52 6.61
CA VAL A 151 13.30 14.35 7.47
C VAL A 151 13.85 13.17 6.68
N GLU A 152 14.98 12.63 7.12
CA GLU A 152 15.46 11.34 6.66
C GLU A 152 14.80 10.22 7.48
N MET A 153 14.27 9.22 6.80
CA MET A 153 13.81 7.96 7.35
C MET A 153 14.57 6.78 6.72
N PRO A 154 14.83 5.71 7.49
CA PRO A 154 14.49 5.53 8.90
C PRO A 154 15.53 6.11 9.88
N GLY A 155 16.57 6.78 9.39
CA GLY A 155 17.68 7.27 10.20
C GLY A 155 18.53 6.13 10.78
N ASN A 156 19.33 6.43 11.81
CA ASN A 156 20.30 5.50 12.40
C ASN A 156 19.74 4.66 13.55
N PHE A 157 18.46 4.27 13.50
CA PHE A 157 17.79 3.63 14.64
C PHE A 157 18.31 2.22 14.97
N SER A 158 19.12 1.61 14.10
CA SER A 158 19.80 0.33 14.33
C SER A 158 21.04 0.19 13.46
N ALA A 159 22.06 -0.52 13.95
CA ALA A 159 23.22 -0.93 13.14
C ALA A 159 22.82 -1.78 11.92
N VAL A 160 21.67 -2.47 11.97
CA VAL A 160 21.12 -3.26 10.86
C VAL A 160 20.49 -2.38 9.78
N ALA A 161 20.02 -1.18 10.14
CA ALA A 161 19.42 -0.23 9.21
C ALA A 161 20.47 0.56 8.40
N GLY A 162 21.75 0.47 8.77
CA GLY A 162 22.84 1.17 8.09
C GLY A 162 23.08 2.59 8.58
N GLU A 163 24.00 3.28 7.93
CA GLU A 163 24.34 4.68 8.23
C GLU A 163 23.26 5.63 7.71
N ALA A 164 23.05 6.72 8.44
CA ALA A 164 22.12 7.80 8.09
C ALA A 164 22.89 8.99 7.53
N TYR A 165 22.32 9.70 6.56
CA TYR A 165 22.91 10.89 5.96
C TYR A 165 22.65 12.16 6.76
N PHE A 166 21.61 12.19 7.58
CA PHE A 166 21.30 13.25 8.55
C PHE A 166 21.75 12.80 9.95
N GLY A 167 21.29 13.47 11.00
CA GLY A 167 21.83 13.27 12.36
C GLY A 167 23.23 13.86 12.48
N ASP A 168 24.21 13.06 12.91
CA ASP A 168 25.58 13.53 13.16
C ASP A 168 26.23 14.14 11.91
N MET A 169 26.01 13.56 10.73
CA MET A 169 26.56 14.07 9.47
C MET A 169 25.97 15.45 9.10
N LEU A 170 24.68 15.67 9.35
CA LEU A 170 24.05 16.98 9.11
C LEU A 170 24.52 18.00 10.15
N LEU A 171 24.68 17.59 11.41
CA LEU A 171 25.22 18.45 12.47
C LEU A 171 26.66 18.89 12.15
N GLU A 172 27.50 17.98 11.65
CA GLU A 172 28.84 18.30 11.20
C GLU A 172 28.81 19.27 10.01
N ALA A 173 27.94 19.02 9.03
CA ALA A 173 27.76 19.92 7.88
C ALA A 173 27.32 21.33 8.29
N VAL A 174 26.49 21.47 9.32
CA VAL A 174 26.12 22.77 9.88
C VAL A 174 27.30 23.40 10.64
N SER A 175 27.99 22.61 11.48
CA SER A 175 29.14 23.10 12.25
C SER A 175 30.30 23.58 11.37
N ASN A 176 30.48 22.97 10.20
CA ASN A 176 31.52 23.33 9.23
C ASN A 176 31.03 24.28 8.13
N GLN A 177 29.79 24.78 8.23
CA GLN A 177 29.15 25.73 7.30
C GLN A 177 28.91 25.19 5.87
N SER A 178 28.95 23.88 5.66
CA SER A 178 28.55 23.26 4.39
C SER A 178 27.02 23.16 4.23
N ALA A 179 26.28 23.22 5.34
CA ALA A 179 24.84 23.44 5.40
C ALA A 179 24.58 24.68 6.29
N SER A 180 23.57 25.49 5.97
CA SER A 180 23.25 26.66 6.77
C SER A 180 22.42 26.31 8.01
N VAL A 181 22.61 27.04 9.12
CA VAL A 181 21.77 26.93 10.32
C VAL A 181 20.33 27.28 9.98
N GLU A 182 20.12 28.27 9.10
CA GLU A 182 18.80 28.68 8.64
C GLU A 182 18.06 27.54 7.92
N ARG A 183 18.78 26.68 7.19
CA ARG A 183 18.16 25.52 6.54
C ARG A 183 17.72 24.48 7.57
N LEU A 184 18.53 24.25 8.60
CA LEU A 184 18.21 23.36 9.72
C LEU A 184 17.02 23.88 10.53
N ASP A 185 16.98 25.18 10.82
CA ASP A 185 15.85 25.81 11.49
C ASP A 185 14.56 25.64 10.67
N GLU A 186 14.64 25.82 9.34
CA GLU A 186 13.50 25.59 8.45
C GLU A 186 13.01 24.12 8.46
N MET A 187 13.93 23.14 8.47
CA MET A 187 13.57 21.71 8.63
C MET A 187 12.74 21.52 9.91
N VAL A 188 13.26 22.02 11.04
CA VAL A 188 12.65 21.86 12.36
C VAL A 188 11.30 22.57 12.44
N GLU A 189 11.19 23.79 11.91
CA GLU A 189 9.93 24.53 11.86
C GLU A 189 8.87 23.78 11.04
N ARG A 190 9.24 23.21 9.89
CA ARG A 190 8.30 22.45 9.05
C ARG A 190 7.81 21.17 9.71
N VAL A 191 8.66 20.48 10.47
CA VAL A 191 8.28 19.27 11.23
C VAL A 191 7.40 19.62 12.43
N THR A 192 7.70 20.72 13.12
CA THR A 192 6.97 21.13 14.32
C THR A 192 5.66 21.86 14.02
N ARG A 193 5.53 22.50 12.85
CA ARG A 193 4.29 23.18 12.43
C ARG A 193 3.04 22.27 12.48
N PRO A 194 3.00 21.09 11.84
CA PRO A 194 1.83 20.22 11.89
C PRO A 194 1.58 19.64 13.29
N TYR A 195 2.62 19.48 14.11
CA TYR A 195 2.48 19.06 15.51
C TYR A 195 1.59 20.04 16.29
N TYR A 196 1.85 21.35 16.19
CA TYR A 196 1.00 22.37 16.81
C TYR A 196 -0.33 22.58 16.09
N LEU A 197 -0.33 22.57 14.75
CA LEU A 197 -1.55 22.76 13.95
C LEU A 197 -2.62 21.72 14.29
N LEU A 198 -2.21 20.46 14.51
CA LEU A 198 -3.10 19.36 14.84
C LEU A 198 -3.30 19.16 16.35
N GLY A 199 -2.82 20.09 17.19
CA GLY A 199 -3.01 20.07 18.64
C GLY A 199 -2.31 18.92 19.34
N GLN A 200 -1.20 18.42 18.79
CA GLN A 200 -0.49 17.27 19.37
C GLN A 200 0.27 17.63 20.67
N ASP A 201 0.46 18.92 20.94
CA ASP A 201 0.96 19.50 22.19
C ASP A 201 -0.08 19.51 23.32
N GLY A 202 -1.37 19.40 22.97
CA GLY A 202 -2.51 19.54 23.88
C GLY A 202 -3.06 18.25 24.47
N GLY A 203 -2.22 17.24 24.73
CA GLY A 203 -2.66 15.96 25.32
C GLY A 203 -3.01 14.86 24.30
N PHE A 204 -2.27 14.82 23.19
CA PHE A 204 -2.37 13.74 22.20
C PHE A 204 -2.10 12.36 22.84
N PRO A 205 -2.76 11.28 22.38
CA PRO A 205 -2.55 9.95 22.94
C PRO A 205 -1.07 9.55 22.93
N THR A 206 -0.62 8.92 24.02
CA THR A 206 0.75 8.40 24.05
C THR A 206 0.90 7.26 23.04
N LEU A 207 2.13 7.00 22.60
CA LEU A 207 2.46 5.80 21.83
C LEU A 207 1.98 4.53 22.55
N ASP A 208 1.56 3.53 21.77
CA ASP A 208 1.29 2.20 22.29
C ASP A 208 2.61 1.54 22.71
N PRO A 209 2.77 1.09 23.97
CA PRO A 209 3.98 0.43 24.44
C PRO A 209 4.37 -0.82 23.64
N ALA A 210 3.42 -1.50 22.99
CA ALA A 210 3.68 -2.67 22.17
C ALA A 210 4.13 -2.33 20.74
N ASN A 211 4.03 -1.06 20.32
CA ASN A 211 4.21 -0.66 18.91
C ASN A 211 5.59 -1.06 18.36
N ALA A 212 6.66 -0.79 19.10
CA ALA A 212 8.02 -1.06 18.63
C ALA A 212 8.30 -2.57 18.50
N ALA A 213 7.88 -3.38 19.48
CA ALA A 213 7.99 -4.83 19.40
C ALA A 213 7.15 -5.39 18.24
N ALA A 214 5.92 -4.86 18.06
CA ALA A 214 5.05 -5.25 16.97
C ALA A 214 5.66 -4.92 15.59
N PHE A 215 6.23 -3.72 15.44
CA PHE A 215 6.94 -3.30 14.23
C PHE A 215 8.15 -4.19 13.94
N VAL A 216 9.00 -4.45 14.94
CA VAL A 216 10.19 -5.30 14.74
C VAL A 216 9.83 -6.71 14.31
N VAL A 217 8.88 -7.34 15.00
CA VAL A 217 8.41 -8.69 14.63
C VAL A 217 7.86 -8.72 13.22
N TYR A 218 7.19 -7.65 12.80
CA TYR A 218 6.59 -7.56 11.49
C TYR A 218 7.61 -7.37 10.38
N GLN A 219 8.56 -6.46 10.61
CA GLN A 219 9.55 -6.08 9.61
C GLN A 219 10.72 -7.05 9.52
N TYR A 220 11.09 -7.68 10.64
CA TYR A 220 12.32 -8.47 10.77
C TYR A 220 12.09 -9.87 11.36
N GLY A 221 10.84 -10.23 11.65
CA GLY A 221 10.49 -11.54 12.19
C GLY A 221 10.74 -11.70 13.70
N HIS A 222 10.21 -12.78 14.26
CA HIS A 222 10.35 -13.12 15.69
C HIS A 222 11.78 -13.47 16.10
N SER A 223 12.64 -13.85 15.16
CA SER A 223 14.04 -14.17 15.41
C SER A 223 14.96 -12.95 15.41
N SER A 224 14.44 -11.75 15.13
CA SER A 224 15.25 -10.53 15.11
C SER A 224 15.82 -10.21 16.49
N GLU A 225 17.13 -9.96 16.55
CA GLU A 225 17.81 -9.47 17.76
C GLU A 225 17.24 -8.13 18.24
N LEU A 226 16.66 -7.35 17.32
CA LEU A 226 16.03 -6.06 17.64
C LEU A 226 14.87 -6.20 18.61
N LEU A 227 14.23 -7.37 18.66
CA LEU A 227 13.09 -7.60 19.54
C LEU A 227 13.51 -7.56 21.02
N SER A 228 14.76 -7.89 21.32
CA SER A 228 15.30 -7.88 22.68
C SER A 228 15.35 -6.48 23.32
N TYR A 229 15.33 -5.42 22.51
CA TYR A 229 15.33 -4.04 23.00
C TYR A 229 13.94 -3.54 23.39
N TYR A 230 12.87 -4.29 23.10
CA TYR A 230 11.50 -3.83 23.31
C TYR A 230 10.71 -4.77 24.22
N PRO A 231 9.97 -4.23 25.20
CA PRO A 231 9.17 -5.06 26.10
C PRO A 231 7.99 -5.69 25.33
N LEU A 232 7.74 -6.98 25.58
CA LEU A 232 6.60 -7.70 25.00
C LEU A 232 5.33 -7.41 25.82
N LEU A 233 4.69 -6.28 25.52
CA LEU A 233 3.49 -5.81 26.19
C LEU A 233 2.23 -6.08 25.37
N ASN A 234 1.08 -6.06 26.04
CA ASN A 234 -0.22 -6.15 25.36
C ASN A 234 -0.46 -4.89 24.53
N ALA A 235 -0.76 -5.08 23.25
CA ALA A 235 -1.20 -4.01 22.38
C ALA A 235 -2.57 -3.47 22.82
N ARG A 236 -2.80 -2.17 22.61
CA ARG A 236 -4.08 -1.53 22.86
C ARG A 236 -5.09 -1.94 21.80
N ASP A 237 -6.32 -2.20 22.23
CA ASP A 237 -7.43 -2.38 21.31
C ASP A 237 -8.00 -1.03 20.88
N VAL A 238 -7.76 -0.66 19.62
CA VAL A 238 -8.19 0.61 19.02
C VAL A 238 -9.28 0.43 17.95
N ARG A 239 -9.92 -0.75 17.90
CA ARG A 239 -10.81 -1.12 16.79
C ARG A 239 -12.16 -0.41 16.82
N GLY A 240 -12.67 -0.09 18.01
CA GLY A 240 -14.00 0.51 18.19
C GLY A 240 -15.07 -0.17 17.34
N GLU A 241 -15.91 0.64 16.68
CA GLU A 241 -16.98 0.18 15.78
C GLU A 241 -16.58 0.20 14.29
N HIS A 242 -15.27 0.29 13.97
CA HIS A 242 -14.79 0.49 12.59
C HIS A 242 -15.19 -0.65 11.64
N ALA A 243 -15.46 -1.85 12.15
CA ALA A 243 -15.94 -2.98 11.35
C ALA A 243 -17.24 -2.68 10.58
N LYS A 244 -18.13 -1.84 11.11
CA LYS A 244 -19.36 -1.42 10.43
C LYS A 244 -19.04 -0.60 9.18
N LEU A 245 -18.15 0.38 9.32
CA LEU A 245 -17.72 1.22 8.22
C LEU A 245 -16.96 0.41 7.16
N THR A 246 -16.06 -0.49 7.56
CA THR A 246 -15.37 -1.41 6.63
C THR A 246 -16.36 -2.24 5.82
N ARG A 247 -17.41 -2.76 6.47
CA ARG A 247 -18.46 -3.53 5.79
C ARG A 247 -19.25 -2.68 4.80
N GLU A 248 -19.61 -1.47 5.18
CA GLU A 248 -20.31 -0.51 4.33
C GLU A 248 -19.47 -0.17 3.09
N LEU A 249 -18.21 0.22 3.28
CA LEU A 249 -17.28 0.54 2.20
C LEU A 249 -17.05 -0.64 1.25
N GLY A 250 -16.86 -1.85 1.78
CA GLY A 250 -16.72 -3.06 0.96
C GLY A 250 -17.97 -3.34 0.12
N SER A 251 -19.16 -3.11 0.67
CA SER A 251 -20.41 -3.26 -0.08
C SER A 251 -20.59 -2.19 -1.16
N ALA A 252 -20.24 -0.94 -0.87
CA ALA A 252 -20.35 0.19 -1.80
C ALA A 252 -19.30 0.14 -2.92
N ALA A 253 -18.12 -0.44 -2.66
CA ALA A 253 -17.03 -0.57 -3.62
C ALA A 253 -17.21 -1.74 -4.60
N THR A 254 -18.15 -2.67 -4.35
CA THR A 254 -18.37 -3.82 -5.22
C THR A 254 -19.02 -3.38 -6.55
N VAL A 255 -18.38 -3.67 -7.67
CA VAL A 255 -18.86 -3.27 -9.00
C VAL A 255 -19.47 -4.46 -9.74
N LEU A 256 -20.75 -4.35 -10.10
CA LEU A 256 -21.44 -5.33 -10.95
C LEU A 256 -21.12 -5.07 -12.42
N LEU A 257 -20.22 -5.86 -13.01
CA LEU A 257 -19.79 -5.69 -14.40
C LEU A 257 -20.76 -6.33 -15.41
N LYS A 258 -21.40 -7.43 -15.04
CA LYS A 258 -22.29 -8.22 -15.91
C LYS A 258 -23.42 -8.84 -15.08
N ASN A 259 -24.65 -8.71 -15.56
CA ASN A 259 -25.83 -9.40 -14.99
C ASN A 259 -26.76 -9.80 -16.14
N GLU A 260 -26.80 -11.08 -16.47
CA GLU A 260 -27.69 -11.63 -17.49
C GLU A 260 -28.84 -12.39 -16.82
N ASN A 261 -30.01 -12.39 -17.48
CA ASN A 261 -31.21 -13.12 -17.03
C ASN A 261 -31.67 -12.79 -15.60
N ASP A 262 -31.38 -11.57 -15.12
CA ASP A 262 -31.67 -11.15 -13.74
C ASP A 262 -31.16 -12.15 -12.70
N THR A 263 -29.99 -12.76 -12.96
CA THR A 263 -29.37 -13.76 -12.09
C THR A 263 -29.10 -13.19 -10.70
N LEU A 264 -28.64 -11.94 -10.63
CA LEU A 264 -28.52 -11.19 -9.39
C LEU A 264 -29.65 -10.16 -9.26
N PRO A 265 -30.20 -9.95 -8.04
CA PRO A 265 -29.82 -10.56 -6.77
C PRO A 265 -30.33 -12.01 -6.60
N LEU A 266 -29.56 -12.82 -5.88
CA LEU A 266 -29.92 -14.21 -5.60
C LEU A 266 -31.21 -14.31 -4.75
N LYS A 267 -32.11 -15.23 -5.11
CA LYS A 267 -33.42 -15.44 -4.47
C LYS A 267 -33.43 -16.62 -3.49
N ALA A 268 -32.45 -16.66 -2.59
CA ALA A 268 -32.27 -17.74 -1.61
C ALA A 268 -32.18 -19.16 -2.22
N PRO A 269 -31.20 -19.43 -3.12
CA PRO A 269 -30.98 -20.74 -3.71
C PRO A 269 -30.67 -21.82 -2.66
N ILE A 270 -31.24 -23.01 -2.79
CA ILE A 270 -31.16 -24.10 -1.80
C ILE A 270 -29.86 -24.90 -1.96
N ASN A 271 -29.34 -25.04 -3.18
CA ASN A 271 -28.08 -25.71 -3.47
C ASN A 271 -27.10 -24.71 -4.07
N VAL A 272 -26.12 -24.26 -3.29
CA VAL A 272 -25.11 -23.30 -3.76
C VAL A 272 -23.79 -24.02 -3.97
N GLY A 273 -23.18 -23.85 -5.13
CA GLY A 273 -21.82 -24.31 -5.44
C GLY A 273 -20.84 -23.15 -5.32
N ILE A 274 -19.75 -23.33 -4.58
CA ILE A 274 -18.66 -22.36 -4.49
C ILE A 274 -17.40 -22.98 -5.07
N PHE A 275 -16.80 -22.28 -6.02
CA PHE A 275 -15.66 -22.74 -6.79
C PHE A 275 -14.51 -21.73 -6.70
N GLY A 276 -13.29 -22.24 -6.70
CA GLY A 276 -12.09 -21.43 -6.81
C GLY A 276 -11.37 -21.21 -5.49
N ASN A 277 -10.05 -21.19 -5.58
CA ASN A 277 -9.14 -21.03 -4.44
C ASN A 277 -9.19 -19.64 -3.79
N GLY A 278 -9.89 -18.66 -4.38
CA GLY A 278 -10.12 -17.33 -3.82
C GLY A 278 -11.25 -17.26 -2.78
N ALA A 279 -12.04 -18.33 -2.60
CA ALA A 279 -13.20 -18.32 -1.71
C ALA A 279 -12.92 -18.52 -0.20
N PRO A 280 -11.96 -19.37 0.23
CA PRO A 280 -11.81 -19.71 1.64
C PRO A 280 -10.97 -18.68 2.42
N TYR A 281 -10.83 -18.93 3.71
CA TYR A 281 -9.83 -18.25 4.54
C TYR A 281 -8.40 -18.63 4.07
N PRO A 282 -7.43 -17.70 4.08
CA PRO A 282 -6.04 -18.00 3.72
C PRO A 282 -5.43 -19.17 4.51
N THR A 283 -4.82 -20.14 3.82
CA THR A 283 -4.21 -21.32 4.48
C THR A 283 -3.00 -20.97 5.34
N ILE A 284 -2.36 -19.85 5.05
CA ILE A 284 -1.27 -19.25 5.82
C ILE A 284 -1.74 -18.67 7.17
N GLY A 285 -3.05 -18.62 7.41
CA GLY A 285 -3.62 -18.06 8.62
C GLY A 285 -3.67 -16.53 8.59
N SER A 286 -3.69 -15.92 9.77
CA SER A 286 -3.57 -14.46 9.95
C SER A 286 -2.12 -13.97 9.92
N ALA A 287 -1.17 -14.83 9.52
CA ALA A 287 0.24 -14.49 9.48
C ALA A 287 0.56 -13.59 8.29
N PHE A 288 1.59 -12.77 8.45
CA PHE A 288 2.15 -11.98 7.36
C PHE A 288 3.02 -12.88 6.49
N LEU A 289 2.90 -12.75 5.16
CA LEU A 289 3.84 -13.38 4.24
C LEU A 289 5.01 -12.43 4.01
N ASP A 290 6.22 -12.96 4.11
CA ASP A 290 7.38 -12.26 3.60
C ASP A 290 7.24 -12.14 2.08
N TYR A 291 7.22 -10.90 1.59
CA TYR A 291 7.00 -10.59 0.19
C TYR A 291 8.18 -11.02 -0.68
N GLY A 292 9.38 -11.17 -0.10
CA GLY A 292 10.56 -11.66 -0.82
C GLY A 292 10.45 -13.14 -1.23
N ASP A 293 9.73 -13.94 -0.44
CA ASP A 293 9.59 -15.38 -0.66
C ASP A 293 8.28 -15.75 -1.38
N HIS A 294 7.26 -14.87 -1.34
CA HIS A 294 5.92 -15.15 -1.87
C HIS A 294 5.32 -13.98 -2.67
N PRO A 295 5.94 -13.56 -3.78
CA PRO A 295 5.47 -12.42 -4.55
C PRO A 295 4.13 -12.64 -5.26
N GLU A 296 3.73 -13.89 -5.50
CA GLU A 296 2.42 -14.30 -6.02
C GLU A 296 1.35 -14.48 -4.93
N GLY A 297 1.69 -14.23 -3.67
CA GLY A 297 0.81 -14.44 -2.52
C GLY A 297 0.58 -15.92 -2.20
N PHE A 298 -0.57 -16.24 -1.60
CA PHE A 298 -0.93 -17.61 -1.22
C PHE A 298 -1.88 -18.25 -2.24
N GLU A 299 -1.68 -19.55 -2.51
CA GLU A 299 -2.54 -20.33 -3.41
C GLU A 299 -3.99 -20.38 -2.94
N MET A 300 -4.22 -20.74 -1.68
CA MET A 300 -5.56 -20.97 -1.13
C MET A 300 -5.93 -19.85 -0.16
N GLY A 301 -6.97 -19.09 -0.49
CA GLY A 301 -7.52 -18.01 0.32
C GLY A 301 -8.04 -16.83 -0.48
N THR A 302 -8.92 -16.05 0.14
CA THR A 302 -9.38 -14.76 -0.37
C THR A 302 -8.29 -13.68 -0.28
N VAL A 303 -8.22 -12.79 -1.27
CA VAL A 303 -7.33 -11.62 -1.29
C VAL A 303 -8.16 -10.40 -0.94
N ASP A 304 -7.94 -9.87 0.25
CA ASP A 304 -8.57 -8.67 0.79
C ASP A 304 -7.63 -7.45 0.82
N ILE A 305 -6.33 -7.70 0.78
CA ILE A 305 -5.27 -6.69 0.70
C ILE A 305 -4.08 -7.23 -0.11
N GLY A 306 -3.36 -6.35 -0.80
CA GLY A 306 -2.09 -6.68 -1.48
C GLY A 306 -0.95 -6.96 -0.49
N GLY A 307 0.28 -7.02 -0.98
CA GLY A 307 1.49 -7.22 -0.16
C GLY A 307 2.33 -5.96 0.07
N GLY A 308 3.17 -5.97 1.10
CA GLY A 308 4.15 -4.91 1.39
C GLY A 308 3.78 -3.97 2.54
N SER A 309 4.42 -2.80 2.58
CA SER A 309 4.29 -1.81 3.66
C SER A 309 2.92 -1.17 3.78
N GLY A 310 2.10 -1.21 2.71
CA GLY A 310 0.73 -0.70 2.73
C GLY A 310 -0.30 -1.66 3.33
N THR A 311 0.15 -2.75 3.94
CA THR A 311 -0.74 -3.77 4.51
C THR A 311 -1.02 -3.53 6.00
N VAL A 312 -2.08 -4.17 6.50
CA VAL A 312 -2.49 -4.12 7.91
C VAL A 312 -2.79 -5.52 8.41
N ARG A 313 -2.76 -5.73 9.73
CA ARG A 313 -3.14 -7.01 10.33
C ARG A 313 -4.64 -7.11 10.53
N HIS A 314 -5.22 -8.20 10.04
CA HIS A 314 -6.59 -8.55 10.32
C HIS A 314 -6.74 -9.06 11.76
N THR A 315 -7.67 -8.50 12.52
CA THR A 315 -8.13 -9.16 13.75
C THR A 315 -9.13 -10.28 13.45
N ASN A 316 -9.89 -10.12 12.37
CA ASN A 316 -10.77 -11.12 11.83
C ASN A 316 -10.95 -10.84 10.32
N LEU A 317 -10.97 -11.90 9.51
CA LEU A 317 -11.27 -11.84 8.09
C LEU A 317 -12.42 -12.80 7.81
N VAL A 318 -13.57 -12.25 7.41
CA VAL A 318 -14.74 -13.06 7.02
C VAL A 318 -14.64 -13.40 5.55
N ALA A 319 -14.16 -14.60 5.24
CA ALA A 319 -13.97 -15.06 3.87
C ALA A 319 -15.31 -15.25 3.13
N PRO A 320 -15.34 -15.12 1.79
CA PRO A 320 -16.57 -15.29 1.01
C PRO A 320 -17.28 -16.63 1.26
N LEU A 321 -16.51 -17.72 1.34
CA LEU A 321 -17.04 -19.05 1.64
C LEU A 321 -17.81 -19.07 2.97
N GLU A 322 -17.23 -18.50 4.03
CA GLU A 322 -17.86 -18.45 5.35
C GLU A 322 -19.14 -17.61 5.32
N ALA A 323 -19.09 -16.42 4.71
CA ALA A 323 -20.23 -15.53 4.62
C ALA A 323 -21.41 -16.14 3.84
N ILE A 324 -21.13 -16.76 2.69
CA ILE A 324 -22.15 -17.38 1.85
C ILE A 324 -22.71 -18.62 2.50
N ARG A 325 -21.87 -19.46 3.12
CA ARG A 325 -22.33 -20.62 3.88
C ARG A 325 -23.30 -20.23 4.97
N ARG A 326 -22.91 -19.26 5.82
CA ARG A 326 -23.78 -18.75 6.89
C ARG A 326 -25.11 -18.22 6.36
N GLN A 327 -25.08 -17.44 5.26
CA GLN A 327 -26.30 -16.92 4.65
C GLN A 327 -27.18 -18.05 4.09
N THR A 328 -26.58 -19.03 3.42
CA THR A 328 -27.29 -20.13 2.76
C THR A 328 -27.96 -21.06 3.76
N GLU A 329 -27.25 -21.39 4.83
CA GLU A 329 -27.76 -22.20 5.94
C GLU A 329 -28.90 -21.50 6.70
N SER A 330 -28.90 -20.17 6.77
CA SER A 330 -29.93 -19.40 7.50
C SER A 330 -31.36 -19.61 6.98
N TYR A 331 -31.51 -20.01 5.71
CA TYR A 331 -32.80 -20.34 5.09
C TYR A 331 -32.92 -21.82 4.71
N GLY A 332 -32.05 -22.69 5.26
CA GLY A 332 -32.12 -24.15 5.07
C GLY A 332 -31.48 -24.67 3.78
N GLY A 333 -30.71 -23.83 3.08
CA GLY A 333 -29.90 -24.27 1.94
C GLY A 333 -28.61 -24.98 2.37
N ARG A 334 -27.88 -25.52 1.40
CA ARG A 334 -26.55 -26.12 1.57
C ARG A 334 -25.54 -25.50 0.61
N VAL A 335 -24.28 -25.49 1.05
CA VAL A 335 -23.13 -25.09 0.22
C VAL A 335 -22.25 -26.29 -0.07
N GLN A 336 -21.97 -26.51 -1.35
CA GLN A 336 -20.99 -27.48 -1.86
C GLN A 336 -19.77 -26.71 -2.37
N VAL A 337 -18.57 -27.23 -2.14
CA VAL A 337 -17.33 -26.50 -2.46
C VAL A 337 -16.39 -27.35 -3.30
N LEU A 338 -15.71 -26.71 -4.24
CA LEU A 338 -14.52 -27.23 -4.91
C LEU A 338 -13.52 -26.09 -5.01
N LEU A 339 -12.49 -26.12 -4.17
CA LEU A 339 -11.61 -24.97 -3.97
C LEU A 339 -10.26 -25.12 -4.68
N ASP A 340 -9.91 -26.33 -5.11
CA ASP A 340 -8.70 -26.61 -5.86
C ASP A 340 -8.93 -26.30 -7.34
N ASN A 341 -8.26 -25.26 -7.85
CA ASN A 341 -8.34 -24.84 -9.24
C ASN A 341 -7.88 -25.95 -10.20
N THR A 342 -6.92 -26.78 -9.80
CA THR A 342 -6.43 -27.90 -10.60
C THR A 342 -7.54 -28.92 -10.85
N GLU A 343 -8.32 -29.26 -9.83
CA GLU A 343 -9.44 -30.21 -9.97
C GLU A 343 -10.63 -29.60 -10.71
N ILE A 344 -10.84 -28.28 -10.62
CA ILE A 344 -11.83 -27.57 -11.45
C ILE A 344 -11.45 -27.67 -12.93
N ILE A 345 -10.20 -27.33 -13.28
CA ILE A 345 -9.70 -27.28 -14.67
C ILE A 345 -9.69 -28.66 -15.32
N LYS A 346 -9.34 -29.71 -14.57
CA LYS A 346 -9.40 -31.08 -15.08
C LYS A 346 -10.82 -31.55 -15.36
N GLY A 347 -11.84 -30.92 -14.76
CA GLY A 347 -13.24 -31.33 -14.89
C GLY A 347 -13.51 -32.75 -14.36
N THR A 348 -12.65 -33.27 -13.49
CA THR A 348 -12.69 -34.66 -13.00
C THR A 348 -13.66 -34.87 -11.85
N PHE A 349 -14.27 -33.81 -11.32
CA PHE A 349 -15.22 -33.89 -10.23
C PHE A 349 -16.56 -34.50 -10.71
N ARG A 350 -16.87 -35.72 -10.26
CA ARG A 350 -18.13 -36.43 -10.61
C ARG A 350 -19.18 -36.40 -9.50
N THR A 351 -18.90 -35.73 -8.38
CA THR A 351 -19.55 -35.99 -7.09
C THR A 351 -20.33 -34.81 -6.52
N ILE A 352 -20.36 -33.64 -7.17
CA ILE A 352 -21.21 -32.52 -6.71
C ILE A 352 -22.67 -32.88 -7.04
N TYR A 353 -23.39 -33.35 -6.02
CA TYR A 353 -24.80 -33.71 -6.12
C TYR A 353 -25.55 -33.37 -4.81
N PRO A 354 -26.73 -32.73 -4.89
CA PRO A 354 -27.44 -32.32 -6.10
C PRO A 354 -26.71 -31.20 -6.86
N VAL A 355 -27.04 -31.07 -8.14
CA VAL A 355 -26.52 -29.98 -8.98
C VAL A 355 -26.87 -28.63 -8.32
N PRO A 356 -25.90 -27.71 -8.18
CA PRO A 356 -26.18 -26.39 -7.63
C PRO A 356 -27.21 -25.61 -8.44
N ASP A 357 -28.10 -24.90 -7.76
CA ASP A 357 -29.01 -23.92 -8.35
C ASP A 357 -28.24 -22.68 -8.83
N VAL A 358 -27.09 -22.41 -8.21
CA VAL A 358 -26.14 -21.36 -8.60
C VAL A 358 -24.71 -21.80 -8.31
N CYS A 359 -23.79 -21.44 -9.21
CA CYS A 359 -22.35 -21.62 -9.04
C CYS A 359 -21.69 -20.24 -8.88
N LEU A 360 -20.95 -20.04 -7.79
CA LEU A 360 -20.19 -18.83 -7.50
C LEU A 360 -18.71 -19.15 -7.63
N VAL A 361 -18.02 -18.50 -8.57
CA VAL A 361 -16.59 -18.70 -8.81
C VAL A 361 -15.82 -17.50 -8.24
N PHE A 362 -14.85 -17.78 -7.37
CA PHE A 362 -13.99 -16.76 -6.75
C PHE A 362 -12.61 -16.79 -7.38
N LEU A 363 -12.27 -15.69 -8.04
CA LEU A 363 -11.00 -15.48 -8.71
C LEU A 363 -10.25 -14.35 -8.01
N LYS A 364 -8.92 -14.36 -8.09
CA LYS A 364 -8.07 -13.35 -7.43
C LYS A 364 -6.88 -12.95 -8.31
N ALA A 365 -6.41 -11.73 -8.05
CA ALA A 365 -5.20 -11.13 -8.56
C ALA A 365 -4.40 -10.60 -7.35
N TYR A 366 -3.12 -10.92 -7.21
CA TYR A 366 -2.25 -10.46 -6.13
C TYR A 366 -1.13 -9.58 -6.69
N ALA A 367 -0.79 -8.56 -5.92
CA ALA A 367 0.29 -7.62 -6.22
C ALA A 367 0.93 -7.21 -4.90
N THR A 368 2.23 -6.95 -4.92
CA THR A 368 2.99 -6.59 -3.72
C THR A 368 4.01 -5.52 -4.00
N GLU A 369 4.33 -4.75 -2.97
CA GLU A 369 5.49 -3.88 -2.95
C GLU A 369 6.78 -4.62 -3.37
N GLY A 370 7.66 -3.93 -4.11
CA GLY A 370 8.96 -4.45 -4.51
C GLY A 370 8.94 -5.31 -5.77
N GLN A 371 7.75 -5.72 -6.25
CA GLN A 371 7.64 -6.54 -7.45
C GLN A 371 6.45 -6.18 -8.33
N ASP A 372 6.70 -5.92 -9.61
CA ASP A 372 5.65 -5.76 -10.61
C ASP A 372 5.11 -7.13 -11.04
N ARG A 373 3.80 -7.20 -11.32
CA ARG A 373 3.19 -8.40 -11.90
C ARG A 373 3.80 -8.68 -13.27
N GLN A 374 3.95 -9.95 -13.63
CA GLN A 374 4.56 -10.35 -14.91
C GLN A 374 3.56 -10.32 -16.08
N ASN A 375 2.29 -10.57 -15.80
CA ASN A 375 1.18 -10.55 -16.77
C ASN A 375 -0.13 -10.10 -16.07
N LEU A 376 -1.20 -9.91 -16.86
CA LEU A 376 -2.53 -9.58 -16.35
C LEU A 376 -3.34 -10.82 -15.96
N ASP A 377 -2.76 -12.02 -16.07
CA ASP A 377 -3.46 -13.27 -15.74
C ASP A 377 -3.72 -13.33 -14.23
N LEU A 378 -4.75 -14.08 -13.84
CA LEU A 378 -5.08 -14.33 -12.45
C LEU A 378 -4.13 -15.41 -11.91
N GLU A 379 -3.66 -15.27 -10.67
CA GLU A 379 -2.69 -16.22 -10.12
C GLU A 379 -3.32 -17.58 -9.86
N TRP A 380 -2.46 -18.60 -9.73
CA TRP A 380 -2.86 -19.96 -9.34
C TRP A 380 -3.91 -20.57 -10.29
N GLU A 381 -3.71 -20.40 -11.60
CA GLU A 381 -4.57 -20.97 -12.66
C GLU A 381 -6.03 -20.49 -12.66
N ALA A 382 -6.33 -19.40 -11.95
CA ALA A 382 -7.68 -18.87 -11.85
C ALA A 382 -8.23 -18.38 -13.22
N THR A 383 -7.37 -17.93 -14.14
CA THR A 383 -7.78 -17.56 -15.51
C THR A 383 -8.40 -18.75 -16.25
N THR A 384 -7.80 -19.93 -16.14
CA THR A 384 -8.23 -21.15 -16.83
C THR A 384 -9.57 -21.66 -16.28
N CYS A 385 -9.82 -21.48 -14.97
CA CYS A 385 -11.10 -21.78 -14.34
C CYS A 385 -12.28 -20.97 -14.92
N HIS A 386 -12.02 -19.77 -15.45
CA HIS A 386 -13.07 -18.92 -16.04
C HIS A 386 -13.41 -19.30 -17.49
N LEU A 387 -12.43 -19.81 -18.25
CA LEU A 387 -12.51 -19.94 -19.71
C LEU A 387 -13.12 -21.26 -20.20
N GLN A 388 -13.38 -22.23 -19.33
CA GLN A 388 -14.11 -23.43 -19.68
C GLN A 388 -15.57 -23.32 -19.23
N PRO A 389 -16.52 -22.94 -20.12
CA PRO A 389 -17.91 -23.23 -19.82
C PRO A 389 -18.04 -24.75 -19.63
N PRO A 390 -18.85 -25.22 -18.67
CA PRO A 390 -19.18 -26.63 -18.61
C PRO A 390 -19.80 -27.01 -19.95
N THR A 391 -19.09 -27.81 -20.75
CA THR A 391 -19.70 -28.44 -21.91
C THR A 391 -20.80 -29.37 -21.40
N PRO A 392 -22.03 -29.27 -21.94
CA PRO A 392 -23.19 -30.03 -21.46
C PRO A 392 -23.00 -31.54 -21.53
#